data_AF-A0A2S8BPS6-F1
#
_entry.id   AF-A0A2S8BPS6-F1
#
_cell.length_a   1.000
_cell.length_b   1.000
_cell.length_c   1.000
_cell.angle_alpha   90.00
_cell.angle_beta   90.00
_cell.angle_gamma   90.00
#
_symmetry.space_group_name_H-M   'P 1'
#
loop_
_entity.id
_entity.type
_entity.pdbx_description
1 polymer ?
#
loop_
_entity_poly.entity_id
_entity_poly.type
_entity_poly.pdbx_seq_one_letter_code
_entity_poly.pdbx_strand_id
1 'polypeptide(L)'
;MGDELLDAAAELRYGDVSDLSNYGGALIDARAFAKNVAAIERAKSAARITVAVGGEYDDSEGYFVRPTVLLSDDPTDEAFGCEYFGPILAVYVYPDDAYEQILDLVDTGSRYALTGAVVADDRAAVQTAQDRLRFAAGNFYINDKPTGAVVGQQPFGGSRGSGTNDKAGSALNLLRWTSARAIKETFAPPTEHNYPHMAAP
;
A
#
# COMPACT_ATOMS: atom_id res chain seq x y z
N MET A 1 18.61 -12.86 3.79
CA MET A 1 18.49 -11.82 2.74
C MET A 1 19.30 -12.31 1.55
N GLY A 2 18.77 -12.23 0.33
CA GLY A 2 19.54 -12.67 -0.84
C GLY A 2 20.52 -11.59 -1.25
N ASP A 3 21.79 -11.96 -1.47
CA ASP A 3 22.83 -11.07 -1.99
C ASP A 3 22.38 -10.41 -3.31
N GLU A 4 21.62 -11.14 -4.13
CA GLU A 4 21.03 -10.65 -5.39
C GLU A 4 20.18 -9.38 -5.24
N LEU A 5 19.43 -9.23 -4.14
CA LEU A 5 18.64 -8.01 -3.90
C LEU A 5 19.55 -6.82 -3.62
N LEU A 6 20.60 -7.03 -2.83
CA LEU A 6 21.54 -5.98 -2.45
C LEU A 6 22.35 -5.54 -3.66
N ASP A 7 22.84 -6.50 -4.46
CA ASP A 7 23.57 -6.26 -5.69
C ASP A 7 22.71 -5.49 -6.70
N ALA A 8 21.48 -5.95 -6.96
CA ALA A 8 20.57 -5.27 -7.88
C ALA A 8 20.21 -3.84 -7.41
N ALA A 9 20.00 -3.64 -6.10
CA ALA A 9 19.74 -2.32 -5.54
C ALA A 9 20.96 -1.39 -5.66
N ALA A 10 22.18 -1.91 -5.46
CA ALA A 10 23.43 -1.16 -5.65
C ALA A 10 23.62 -0.74 -7.11
N GLU A 11 23.26 -1.58 -8.07
CA GLU A 11 23.44 -1.31 -9.50
C GLU A 11 22.37 -0.39 -10.10
N LEU A 12 21.22 -0.22 -9.44
CA LEU A 12 20.12 0.60 -9.94
C LEU A 12 20.57 2.05 -10.20
N ARG A 13 20.47 2.51 -11.44
CA ARG A 13 20.92 3.87 -11.84
C ARG A 13 19.80 4.89 -11.68
N TYR A 14 20.04 5.92 -10.87
CA TYR A 14 19.18 7.09 -10.72
C TYR A 14 19.90 8.32 -11.26
N GLY A 15 19.25 9.10 -12.12
CA GLY A 15 19.88 10.24 -12.79
C GLY A 15 18.87 11.11 -13.54
N ASP A 16 19.34 11.89 -14.51
CA ASP A 16 18.42 12.61 -15.41
C ASP A 16 17.58 11.61 -16.21
N VAL A 17 16.26 11.76 -16.13
CA VAL A 17 15.27 10.91 -16.79
C VAL A 17 15.23 11.11 -18.32
N SER A 18 15.90 12.14 -18.84
CA SER A 18 16.12 12.29 -20.28
C SER A 18 17.09 11.23 -20.83
N ASP A 19 17.98 10.69 -19.99
CA ASP A 19 18.75 9.47 -20.26
C ASP A 19 17.89 8.25 -19.91
N LEU A 20 17.32 7.62 -20.95
CA LEU A 20 16.45 6.46 -20.84
C LEU A 20 17.15 5.18 -20.34
N SER A 21 18.48 5.21 -20.13
CA SER A 21 19.21 4.11 -19.49
C SER A 21 19.16 4.15 -17.96
N ASN A 22 18.72 5.27 -17.37
CA ASN A 22 18.45 5.35 -15.94
C ASN A 22 17.13 4.65 -15.59
N TYR A 23 17.11 3.97 -14.44
CA TYR A 23 15.90 3.33 -13.93
C TYR A 23 14.88 4.36 -13.43
N GLY A 24 15.37 5.43 -12.81
CA GLY A 24 14.54 6.49 -12.22
C GLY A 24 15.29 7.80 -12.06
N GLY A 25 14.62 8.78 -11.44
CA GLY A 25 15.14 10.12 -11.21
C GLY A 25 15.14 10.55 -9.75
N ALA A 26 15.32 11.85 -9.53
CA ALA A 26 15.33 12.47 -8.21
C ALA A 26 13.94 12.46 -7.52
N LEU A 27 13.95 12.73 -6.21
CA LEU A 27 12.75 13.07 -5.44
C LEU A 27 12.14 14.39 -5.92
N ILE A 28 10.88 14.61 -5.56
CA ILE A 28 10.06 15.70 -6.12
C ILE A 28 10.48 17.11 -5.68
N ASP A 29 10.93 17.28 -4.44
CA ASP A 29 11.32 18.57 -3.87
C ASP A 29 12.27 18.45 -2.66
N ALA A 30 12.79 19.59 -2.20
CA ALA A 30 13.67 19.67 -1.03
C ALA A 30 13.05 19.15 0.27
N ARG A 31 11.73 19.21 0.43
CA ARG A 31 11.06 18.73 1.66
C ARG A 31 11.02 17.20 1.66
N ALA A 32 10.73 16.59 0.53
CA ALA A 32 10.80 15.15 0.34
C ALA A 32 12.24 14.65 0.54
N PHE A 33 13.22 15.37 -0.01
CA PHE A 33 14.65 15.10 0.22
C PHE A 33 15.00 15.12 1.70
N ALA A 34 14.74 16.23 2.40
CA ALA A 34 15.05 16.37 3.82
C ALA A 34 14.37 15.29 4.69
N LYS A 35 13.13 14.89 4.35
CA LYS A 35 12.42 13.80 5.04
C LYS A 35 13.13 12.46 4.87
N ASN A 36 13.61 12.15 3.66
CA ASN A 36 14.34 10.92 3.39
C ASN A 36 15.73 10.91 4.03
N VAL A 37 16.45 12.04 4.00
CA VAL A 37 17.72 12.22 4.72
C VAL A 37 17.52 11.94 6.21
N ALA A 38 16.51 12.55 6.83
CA ALA A 38 16.21 12.31 8.24
C ALA A 38 15.87 10.83 8.55
N ALA A 39 15.15 10.15 7.65
CA ALA A 39 14.83 8.74 7.80
C ALA A 39 16.08 7.84 7.72
N ILE A 40 17.00 8.13 6.80
CA ILE A 40 18.27 7.42 6.62
C ILE A 40 19.18 7.66 7.82
N GLU A 41 19.35 8.90 8.28
CA GLU A 41 20.19 9.22 9.44
C GLU A 41 19.65 8.60 10.72
N ARG A 42 18.32 8.61 10.90
CA ARG A 42 17.65 7.86 11.99
C ARG A 42 18.00 6.37 11.91
N ALA A 43 17.88 5.75 10.73
CA ALA A 43 18.21 4.34 10.53
C ALA A 43 19.68 4.02 10.87
N LYS A 44 20.63 4.86 10.45
CA LYS A 44 22.06 4.72 10.79
C LYS A 44 22.32 4.79 12.30
N SER A 45 21.51 5.57 13.03
CA SER A 45 21.64 5.75 14.48
C SER A 45 20.91 4.69 15.32
N ALA A 46 19.97 3.95 14.72
CA ALA A 46 19.15 2.98 15.43
C ALA A 46 19.90 1.67 15.65
N ALA A 47 19.98 1.21 16.91
CA ALA A 47 20.79 0.06 17.28
C ALA A 47 20.35 -1.29 16.64
N ARG A 48 19.10 -1.38 16.17
CA ARG A 48 18.52 -2.59 15.58
C ARG A 48 18.28 -2.48 14.09
N ILE A 49 18.81 -1.43 13.45
CA ILE A 49 18.71 -1.24 12.01
C ILE A 49 20.11 -1.22 11.42
N THR A 50 20.29 -2.00 10.36
CA THR A 50 21.48 -1.98 9.52
C THR A 50 21.10 -1.43 8.14
N VAL A 51 21.84 -0.45 7.65
CA VAL A 51 21.79 -0.06 6.23
C VAL A 51 22.57 -1.12 5.45
N ALA A 52 21.86 -2.02 4.77
CA ALA A 52 22.48 -3.15 4.07
C ALA A 52 23.08 -2.73 2.71
N VAL A 53 22.44 -1.76 2.05
CA VAL A 53 22.94 -1.14 0.80
C VAL A 53 22.35 0.25 0.64
N GLY A 54 23.07 1.14 -0.02
CA GLY A 54 22.65 2.52 -0.29
C GLY A 54 22.81 3.43 0.93
N GLY A 55 21.87 4.35 1.13
CA GLY A 55 21.89 5.33 2.21
C GLY A 55 22.67 6.61 1.89
N GLU A 56 23.16 6.76 0.67
CA GLU A 56 23.71 8.00 0.15
C GLU A 56 22.62 8.89 -0.45
N TYR A 57 22.85 10.19 -0.35
CA TYR A 57 21.96 11.23 -0.85
C TYR A 57 22.79 12.45 -1.23
N ASP A 58 22.34 13.19 -2.24
CA ASP A 58 22.98 14.40 -2.74
C ASP A 58 21.91 15.30 -3.36
N ASP A 59 21.93 16.59 -3.02
CA ASP A 59 21.03 17.62 -3.55
C ASP A 59 21.74 18.70 -4.37
N SER A 60 23.02 18.51 -4.74
CA SER A 60 23.79 19.52 -5.46
C SER A 60 23.27 19.82 -6.88
N GLU A 61 22.78 18.80 -7.58
CA GLU A 61 22.24 18.92 -8.95
C GLU A 61 20.73 18.67 -9.02
N GLY A 62 20.23 17.78 -8.16
CA GLY A 62 18.83 17.41 -8.02
C GLY A 62 18.66 16.60 -6.75
N TYR A 63 17.43 16.43 -6.27
CA TYR A 63 17.13 15.80 -4.98
C TYR A 63 17.31 14.27 -5.00
N PHE A 64 18.54 13.79 -5.18
CA PHE A 64 18.83 12.37 -5.39
C PHE A 64 19.04 11.63 -4.06
N VAL A 65 18.33 10.52 -3.92
CA VAL A 65 18.52 9.55 -2.83
C VAL A 65 18.72 8.19 -3.46
N ARG A 66 19.78 7.47 -3.07
CA ARG A 66 20.07 6.13 -3.60
C ARG A 66 19.03 5.11 -3.09
N PRO A 67 18.65 4.10 -3.91
CA PRO A 67 17.90 2.96 -3.42
C PRO A 67 18.56 2.36 -2.18
N THR A 68 17.82 2.33 -1.08
CA THR A 68 18.34 2.00 0.24
C THR A 68 17.57 0.82 0.79
N VAL A 69 18.28 -0.23 1.19
CA VAL A 69 17.67 -1.37 1.89
C VAL A 69 18.13 -1.40 3.34
N LEU A 70 17.16 -1.36 4.24
CA LEU A 70 17.34 -1.45 5.67
C LEU A 70 17.02 -2.87 6.13
N LEU A 71 17.89 -3.47 6.93
CA LEU A 71 17.61 -4.68 7.69
C LEU A 71 17.27 -4.28 9.11
N SER A 72 16.10 -4.69 9.61
CA SER A 72 15.73 -4.48 11.00
C SER A 72 15.67 -5.83 11.73
N ASP A 73 16.14 -5.86 12.97
CA ASP A 73 15.91 -6.98 13.90
C ASP A 73 14.64 -6.78 14.75
N ASP A 74 13.98 -5.62 14.60
CA ASP A 74 12.75 -5.28 15.30
C ASP A 74 11.65 -4.92 14.28
N PRO A 75 10.63 -5.78 14.10
CA PRO A 75 9.57 -5.56 13.13
C PRO A 75 8.54 -4.52 13.61
N THR A 76 8.71 -3.97 14.82
CA THR A 76 7.88 -2.88 15.36
C THR A 76 8.51 -1.50 15.17
N ASP A 77 9.71 -1.41 14.58
CA ASP A 77 10.34 -0.12 14.29
C ASP A 77 9.46 0.74 13.38
N GLU A 78 9.52 2.06 13.60
CA GLU A 78 8.82 3.04 12.77
C GLU A 78 9.14 2.92 11.27
N ALA A 79 10.30 2.37 10.88
CA ALA A 79 10.68 2.10 9.49
C ALA A 79 9.60 1.31 8.72
N PHE A 80 8.85 0.44 9.41
CA PHE A 80 7.79 -0.37 8.80
C PHE A 80 6.42 0.32 8.78
N GLY A 81 6.21 1.35 9.60
CA GLY A 81 4.93 2.03 9.75
C GLY A 81 4.86 3.44 9.17
N CYS A 82 6.02 4.06 8.89
CA CYS A 82 6.11 5.44 8.46
C CYS A 82 6.26 5.57 6.93
N GLU A 83 5.46 6.46 6.34
CA GLU A 83 5.43 6.67 4.91
C GLU A 83 6.43 7.78 4.50
N TYR A 84 7.65 7.40 4.13
CA TYR A 84 8.70 8.36 3.78
C TYR A 84 8.59 8.91 2.34
N PHE A 85 7.88 8.22 1.44
CA PHE A 85 7.78 8.55 0.01
C PHE A 85 9.15 8.74 -0.66
N GLY A 86 10.04 7.76 -0.48
CA GLY A 86 11.31 7.70 -1.20
C GLY A 86 11.80 6.26 -1.34
N PRO A 87 12.98 6.05 -1.93
CA PRO A 87 13.46 4.73 -2.31
C PRO A 87 14.10 3.98 -1.13
N ILE A 88 13.36 3.86 -0.02
CA ILE A 88 13.80 3.19 1.21
C ILE A 88 12.92 1.97 1.44
N LEU A 89 13.53 0.78 1.47
CA LEU A 89 12.89 -0.50 1.75
C LEU A 89 13.37 -1.04 3.09
N ALA A 90 12.47 -1.27 4.03
CA ALA A 90 12.78 -1.98 5.27
C ALA A 90 12.44 -3.47 5.14
N VAL A 91 13.36 -4.33 5.58
CA VAL A 91 13.25 -5.79 5.53
C VAL A 91 13.40 -6.35 6.93
N TYR A 92 12.46 -7.20 7.31
CA TYR A 92 12.53 -8.03 8.51
C TYR A 92 12.60 -9.50 8.09
N VAL A 93 13.57 -10.24 8.61
CA VAL A 93 13.70 -11.68 8.37
C VAL A 93 13.13 -12.41 9.57
N TYR A 94 12.20 -13.32 9.34
CA TYR A 94 11.52 -14.09 10.38
C TYR A 94 11.78 -15.59 10.21
N PRO A 95 11.69 -16.40 11.28
CA PRO A 95 11.75 -17.86 11.19
C PRO A 95 10.55 -18.42 10.42
N ASP A 96 10.76 -19.39 9.54
CA ASP A 96 9.71 -19.95 8.66
C ASP A 96 8.46 -20.44 9.43
N ASP A 97 8.65 -21.01 10.62
CA ASP A 97 7.58 -21.51 11.50
C ASP A 97 6.77 -20.41 12.21
N ALA A 98 7.21 -19.15 12.11
CA ALA A 98 6.53 -17.98 12.65
C ALA A 98 5.58 -17.30 11.65
N TYR A 99 5.36 -17.86 10.46
CA TYR A 99 4.58 -17.24 9.39
C TYR A 99 3.25 -16.62 9.84
N GLU A 100 2.39 -17.38 10.53
CA GLU A 100 1.09 -16.87 10.98
C GLU A 100 1.21 -15.72 12.00
N GLN A 101 2.23 -15.77 12.86
CA GLN A 101 2.50 -14.70 13.85
C GLN A 101 2.92 -13.41 13.15
N ILE A 102 3.66 -13.52 12.05
CA ILE A 102 4.06 -12.38 11.22
C ILE A 102 2.87 -11.80 10.46
N LEU A 103 1.93 -12.62 10.00
CA LEU A 103 0.68 -12.11 9.42
C LEU A 103 -0.10 -11.26 10.44
N ASP A 104 -0.20 -11.72 11.69
CA ASP A 104 -0.87 -10.96 12.75
C ASP A 104 -0.13 -9.64 13.07
N LEU A 105 1.20 -9.65 12.99
CA LEU A 105 2.02 -8.45 13.16
C LEU A 105 1.80 -7.44 12.02
N VAL A 106 1.76 -7.90 10.77
CA VAL A 106 1.46 -7.06 9.60
C VAL A 106 0.07 -6.45 9.70
N ASP A 107 -0.93 -7.24 10.10
CA ASP A 107 -2.29 -6.71 10.31
C ASP A 107 -2.33 -5.67 11.44
N THR A 108 -1.61 -5.88 12.54
CA THR A 108 -1.58 -4.94 13.67
C THR A 108 -0.81 -3.66 13.34
N GLY A 109 0.32 -3.77 12.63
CA GLY A 109 1.19 -2.65 12.28
C GLY A 109 0.68 -1.78 11.12
N SER A 110 -0.25 -2.28 10.31
CA SER A 110 -0.78 -1.57 9.13
C SER A 110 -1.81 -0.50 9.50
N ARG A 111 -1.34 0.65 10.04
CA ARG A 111 -2.18 1.84 10.22
C ARG A 111 -2.79 2.31 8.90
N TYR A 112 -1.98 2.25 7.84
CA TYR A 112 -2.39 2.52 6.47
C TYR A 112 -2.57 1.17 5.76
N ALA A 113 -3.69 0.99 5.09
CA ALA A 113 -4.08 -0.26 4.43
C ALA A 113 -4.39 0.00 2.95
N LEU A 114 -3.41 0.53 2.22
CA LEU A 114 -3.57 0.83 0.80
C LEU A 114 -3.37 -0.44 -0.03
N THR A 115 -2.15 -0.97 -0.05
CA THR A 115 -1.80 -2.15 -0.84
C THR A 115 -0.99 -3.15 -0.02
N GLY A 116 -1.16 -4.44 -0.28
CA GLY A 116 -0.36 -5.51 0.33
C GLY A 116 -0.18 -6.67 -0.64
N ALA A 117 0.86 -7.47 -0.45
CA ALA A 117 1.12 -8.64 -1.28
C ALA A 117 1.56 -9.84 -0.45
N VAL A 118 1.25 -11.02 -0.94
CA VAL A 118 1.85 -12.29 -0.50
C VAL A 118 2.56 -12.93 -1.70
N VAL A 119 3.78 -13.42 -1.47
CA VAL A 119 4.50 -14.22 -2.46
C VAL A 119 4.63 -15.64 -1.92
N ALA A 120 3.87 -16.57 -2.50
CA ALA A 120 3.82 -17.97 -2.11
C ALA A 120 3.23 -18.85 -3.23
N ASP A 121 3.83 -20.02 -3.42
CA ASP A 121 3.28 -21.06 -4.30
C ASP A 121 2.34 -22.03 -3.55
N ASP A 122 2.56 -22.18 -2.23
CA ASP A 122 1.70 -22.97 -1.37
C ASP A 122 0.31 -22.31 -1.24
N ARG A 123 -0.72 -23.06 -1.65
CA ARG A 123 -2.11 -22.58 -1.67
C ARG A 123 -2.71 -22.39 -0.29
N ALA A 124 -2.31 -23.19 0.70
CA ALA A 124 -2.73 -23.01 2.07
C ALA A 124 -2.11 -21.73 2.66
N ALA A 125 -0.82 -21.46 2.39
CA ALA A 125 -0.20 -20.20 2.82
C ALA A 125 -0.89 -18.97 2.19
N VAL A 126 -1.17 -19.03 0.88
CA VAL A 126 -1.92 -17.98 0.16
C VAL A 126 -3.33 -17.78 0.73
N GLN A 127 -4.03 -18.86 1.09
CA GLN A 127 -5.36 -18.75 1.70
C GLN A 127 -5.29 -18.13 3.09
N THR A 128 -4.37 -18.59 3.94
CA THR A 128 -4.17 -18.05 5.29
C THR A 128 -3.84 -16.56 5.25
N ALA A 129 -2.96 -16.11 4.35
CA ALA A 129 -2.65 -14.69 4.19
C ALA A 129 -3.87 -13.86 3.75
N GLN A 130 -4.65 -14.34 2.78
CA GLN A 130 -5.85 -13.64 2.33
C GLN A 130 -6.87 -13.47 3.47
N ASP A 131 -7.05 -14.48 4.31
CA ASP A 131 -7.99 -14.43 5.42
C ASP A 131 -7.49 -13.52 6.55
N ARG A 132 -6.23 -13.68 6.96
CA ARG A 132 -5.61 -12.90 8.06
C ARG A 132 -5.40 -11.43 7.71
N LEU A 133 -4.99 -11.14 6.47
CA LEU A 133 -4.68 -9.78 6.01
C LEU A 133 -5.84 -9.10 5.29
N ARG A 134 -7.05 -9.69 5.33
CA ARG A 134 -8.25 -9.19 4.64
C ARG A 134 -8.53 -7.71 4.87
N PHE A 135 -8.21 -7.21 6.07
CA PHE A 135 -8.47 -5.82 6.45
C PHE A 135 -7.20 -4.95 6.47
N ALA A 136 -6.04 -5.53 6.18
CA ALA A 136 -4.74 -4.85 6.16
C ALA A 136 -4.40 -4.19 4.82
N ALA A 137 -5.15 -4.47 3.75
CA ALA A 137 -4.96 -3.85 2.44
C ALA A 137 -6.28 -3.71 1.67
N GLY A 138 -6.48 -2.58 0.98
CA GLY A 138 -7.60 -2.39 0.04
C GLY A 138 -7.36 -3.08 -1.31
N ASN A 139 -6.12 -3.06 -1.80
CA ASN A 139 -5.67 -3.86 -2.94
C ASN A 139 -4.66 -4.91 -2.48
N PHE A 140 -5.05 -6.18 -2.56
CA PHE A 140 -4.21 -7.31 -2.16
C PHE A 140 -3.74 -8.10 -3.38
N TYR A 141 -2.44 -8.39 -3.46
CA TYR A 141 -1.79 -9.04 -4.59
C TYR A 141 -1.22 -10.40 -4.18
N ILE A 142 -1.24 -11.35 -5.10
CA ILE A 142 -0.64 -12.69 -4.91
C ILE A 142 0.38 -12.87 -6.02
N ASN A 143 1.64 -13.10 -5.65
CA ASN A 143 2.76 -13.32 -6.57
C ASN A 143 2.99 -12.18 -7.57
N ASP A 144 2.71 -10.93 -7.16
CA ASP A 144 2.99 -9.72 -7.92
C ASP A 144 3.34 -8.57 -6.96
N LYS A 145 4.05 -7.57 -7.46
CA LYS A 145 4.36 -6.34 -6.71
C LYS A 145 3.04 -5.61 -6.38
N PRO A 146 2.91 -5.00 -5.18
CA PRO A 146 1.67 -4.33 -4.76
C PRO A 146 1.49 -2.92 -5.34
N THR A 147 1.84 -2.71 -6.62
CA THR A 147 1.79 -1.41 -7.30
C THR A 147 1.31 -1.53 -8.75
N GLY A 148 0.83 -0.41 -9.32
CA GLY A 148 0.47 -0.33 -10.73
C GLY A 148 -0.93 -0.84 -11.06
N ALA A 149 -1.93 -0.50 -10.23
CA ALA A 149 -3.33 -0.81 -10.50
C ALA A 149 -3.76 -0.26 -11.88
N VAL A 150 -4.34 -1.13 -12.71
CA VAL A 150 -4.82 -0.77 -14.05
C VAL A 150 -6.31 -0.47 -14.00
N VAL A 151 -6.71 0.66 -14.56
CA VAL A 151 -8.11 1.11 -14.61
C VAL A 151 -9.00 0.02 -15.22
N GLY A 152 -10.09 -0.33 -14.52
CA GLY A 152 -11.03 -1.35 -14.94
C GLY A 152 -10.63 -2.80 -14.65
N GLN A 153 -9.41 -3.04 -14.16
CA GLN A 153 -8.96 -4.38 -13.76
C GLN A 153 -8.84 -4.52 -12.24
N GLN A 154 -8.03 -3.66 -11.61
CA GLN A 154 -7.88 -3.60 -10.15
C GLN A 154 -8.32 -2.22 -9.67
N PRO A 155 -9.63 -1.99 -9.44
CA PRO A 155 -10.08 -0.74 -8.82
C PRO A 155 -9.23 -0.40 -7.60
N PHE A 156 -8.65 0.79 -7.60
CA PHE A 156 -7.71 1.19 -6.56
C PHE A 156 -8.46 1.69 -5.34
N GLY A 157 -8.05 1.27 -4.16
CA GLY A 157 -8.71 1.60 -2.90
C GLY A 157 -7.83 1.28 -1.71
N GLY A 158 -8.07 1.98 -0.61
CA GLY A 158 -7.42 1.73 0.66
C GLY A 158 -8.36 2.09 1.80
N SER A 159 -8.40 1.23 2.80
CA SER A 159 -9.20 1.41 4.02
C SER A 159 -8.30 1.89 5.17
N ARG A 160 -8.80 1.86 6.41
CA ARG A 160 -8.10 2.38 7.60
C ARG A 160 -7.64 3.84 7.38
N GLY A 161 -6.39 4.16 7.66
CA GLY A 161 -5.83 5.49 7.41
C GLY A 161 -5.73 5.88 5.92
N SER A 162 -5.95 4.96 4.98
CA SER A 162 -5.72 5.19 3.55
C SER A 162 -6.93 5.76 2.79
N GLY A 163 -8.09 5.84 3.44
CA GLY A 163 -9.28 6.53 2.94
C GLY A 163 -10.56 5.69 2.96
N THR A 164 -11.41 5.93 1.96
CA THR A 164 -12.84 5.59 1.94
C THR A 164 -13.20 4.45 0.97
N ASN A 165 -12.23 3.80 0.33
CA ASN A 165 -12.43 2.69 -0.64
C ASN A 165 -13.31 3.00 -1.88
N ASP A 166 -13.55 4.28 -2.19
CA ASP A 166 -14.35 4.75 -3.33
C ASP A 166 -13.50 5.58 -4.33
N LYS A 167 -12.19 5.32 -4.40
CA LYS A 167 -11.26 6.06 -5.25
C LYS A 167 -11.46 5.76 -6.75
N ALA A 168 -10.84 6.60 -7.58
CA ALA A 168 -10.92 6.54 -9.03
C ALA A 168 -10.55 5.14 -9.57
N GLY A 169 -11.22 4.72 -10.65
CA GLY A 169 -11.03 3.41 -11.27
C GLY A 169 -12.23 2.47 -11.19
N SER A 170 -13.32 2.88 -10.53
CA SER A 170 -14.60 2.16 -10.52
C SER A 170 -15.81 3.09 -10.62
N ALA A 171 -16.98 2.48 -10.90
CA ALA A 171 -18.26 3.18 -10.88
C ALA A 171 -18.62 3.77 -9.50
N LEU A 172 -18.07 3.21 -8.41
CA LEU A 172 -18.31 3.72 -7.06
C LEU A 172 -17.83 5.16 -6.90
N ASN A 173 -16.70 5.50 -7.51
CA ASN A 173 -16.20 6.88 -7.52
C ASN A 173 -17.18 7.81 -8.24
N LEU A 174 -17.69 7.40 -9.40
CA LEU A 174 -18.66 8.19 -10.16
C LEU A 174 -19.92 8.49 -9.33
N LEU A 175 -20.40 7.51 -8.58
CA LEU A 175 -21.59 7.67 -7.73
C LEU A 175 -21.40 8.73 -6.62
N ARG A 176 -20.18 8.98 -6.15
CA ARG A 176 -19.89 10.03 -5.15
C ARG A 176 -20.21 11.43 -5.66
N TRP A 177 -20.19 11.62 -6.98
CA TRP A 177 -20.46 12.90 -7.64
C TRP A 177 -21.89 13.00 -8.17
N THR A 178 -22.77 12.06 -7.79
CA THR A 178 -24.17 12.04 -8.19
C THR A 178 -25.10 12.22 -6.99
N SER A 179 -26.27 12.81 -7.22
CA SER A 179 -27.38 12.82 -6.26
C SER A 179 -28.59 12.17 -6.93
N ALA A 180 -28.80 10.88 -6.63
CA ALA A 180 -29.81 10.07 -7.29
C ALA A 180 -31.23 10.47 -6.86
N ARG A 181 -32.17 10.50 -7.82
CA ARG A 181 -33.61 10.64 -7.55
C ARG A 181 -34.37 9.46 -8.13
N ALA A 182 -35.32 8.93 -7.36
CA ALA A 182 -36.30 7.97 -7.84
C ALA A 182 -37.61 8.70 -8.14
N ILE A 183 -38.25 8.37 -9.27
CA ILE A 183 -39.56 8.91 -9.66
C ILE A 183 -40.49 7.72 -9.84
N LYS A 184 -41.64 7.74 -9.15
CA LYS A 184 -42.70 6.74 -9.26
C LYS A 184 -43.95 7.40 -9.83
N GLU A 185 -44.45 6.86 -10.93
CA GLU A 185 -45.77 7.15 -11.47
C GLU A 185 -46.68 5.94 -11.25
N THR A 186 -47.89 6.16 -10.75
CA THR A 186 -48.89 5.10 -10.56
C THR A 186 -50.07 5.40 -11.46
N PHE A 187 -50.29 4.59 -12.49
CA PHE A 187 -51.35 4.84 -13.48
C PHE A 187 -52.76 4.62 -12.92
N ALA A 188 -52.90 3.76 -11.90
CA ALA A 188 -54.14 3.53 -11.17
C ALA A 188 -53.88 3.75 -9.67
N PRO A 189 -53.84 5.00 -9.18
CA PRO A 189 -53.62 5.26 -7.76
C PRO A 189 -54.79 4.72 -6.93
N PRO A 190 -54.54 4.27 -5.68
CA PRO A 190 -55.61 3.83 -4.80
C PRO A 190 -56.60 4.97 -4.56
N THR A 191 -57.89 4.69 -4.74
CA THR A 191 -58.99 5.64 -4.47
C THR A 191 -59.53 5.52 -3.05
N GLU A 192 -59.11 4.49 -2.32
CA GLU A 192 -59.47 4.23 -0.93
C GLU A 192 -58.21 4.04 -0.07
N HIS A 193 -58.29 4.44 1.20
CA HIS A 193 -57.19 4.36 2.17
C HIS A 193 -57.24 3.11 3.05
N ASN A 194 -58.37 2.40 3.06
CA ASN A 194 -58.56 1.18 3.86
C ASN A 194 -57.81 0.00 3.23
N TYR A 195 -57.32 -0.88 4.09
CA TYR A 195 -56.65 -2.12 3.69
C TYR A 195 -57.58 -3.32 3.91
N PRO A 196 -57.45 -4.41 3.12
CA PRO A 196 -58.34 -5.57 3.23
C PRO A 196 -58.44 -6.21 4.63
N HIS A 197 -57.39 -6.13 5.45
CA HIS A 197 -57.39 -6.69 6.80
C HIS A 197 -58.25 -5.92 7.82
N MET A 198 -58.78 -4.75 7.43
CA MET A 198 -59.63 -3.91 8.28
C MET A 198 -61.12 -4.24 8.12
N ALA A 199 -61.47 -5.14 7.20
CA ALA A 199 -62.85 -5.58 7.02
C ALA A 199 -63.32 -6.32 8.29
N ALA A 200 -64.57 -6.06 8.69
CA ALA A 200 -65.23 -6.87 9.71
C ALA A 200 -65.28 -8.34 9.24
N PRO A 201 -65.13 -9.31 10.15
CA PRO A 201 -65.18 -10.73 9.81
C PRO A 201 -66.53 -11.14 9.19
#